data_AF-G1JRL6-F1
#
_entry.id   AF-G1JRL6-F1
#
_cell.length_a   1.000
_cell.length_b   1.000
_cell.length_c   1.000
_cell.angle_alpha   90.00
_cell.angle_beta   90.00
_cell.angle_gamma   90.00
#
_symmetry.space_group_name_H-M   'P 1'
#
loop_
_entity.id
_entity.type
_entity.pdbx_description
1 polymer ?
#
loop_
_entity_poly.entity_id
_entity_poly.type
_entity_poly.pdbx_seq_one_letter_code
_entity_poly.pdbx_strand_id
1 'polypeptide(L)'
;VDTEKKQVTVEAGILLADLNPQLDKHGLALSNLGAVSDVTAAGVIGSGTHNTGIKHGILATQVVALTLLMADGTLLECSESSNAHVFQAVRVHLGCLGVILTITLQCVPQFHLQETSFPSTLREVLDNLDSHLKKSEYFRFLWFPHSENVSVIYQDHTNKPPSSSANWFWDYAIGFYLLEFLLWI
;
A
#
# COMPACT_ATOMS: atom_id res chain seq x y z
N VAL A 1 20.15 1.68 -0.19
CA VAL A 1 19.29 2.32 -1.21
C VAL A 1 20.15 2.59 -2.43
N ASP A 2 19.70 2.14 -3.60
CA ASP A 2 20.31 2.43 -4.90
C ASP A 2 19.43 3.47 -5.61
N THR A 3 19.83 4.74 -5.57
CA THR A 3 19.04 5.86 -6.13
C THR A 3 19.10 5.91 -7.65
N GLU A 4 20.12 5.34 -8.28
CA GLU A 4 20.24 5.29 -9.74
C GLU A 4 19.24 4.28 -10.33
N LYS A 5 19.16 3.08 -9.74
CA LYS A 5 18.17 2.06 -10.11
C LYS A 5 16.80 2.30 -9.50
N LYS A 6 16.70 3.22 -8.53
CA LYS A 6 15.52 3.46 -7.68
C LYS A 6 15.09 2.17 -6.99
N GLN A 7 16.04 1.47 -6.39
CA GLN A 7 15.80 0.21 -5.69
C GLN A 7 16.20 0.32 -4.23
N VAL A 8 15.44 -0.33 -3.35
CA VAL A 8 15.74 -0.40 -1.92
C VAL A 8 15.80 -1.86 -1.51
N THR A 9 16.88 -2.25 -0.82
CA THR A 9 16.99 -3.56 -0.18
C THR A 9 16.82 -3.37 1.32
N VAL A 10 15.93 -4.14 1.92
CA VAL A 10 15.59 -4.08 3.34
C VAL A 10 15.54 -5.47 3.95
N GLU A 11 15.69 -5.53 5.27
CA GLU A 11 15.32 -6.73 6.03
C GLU A 11 13.81 -6.92 5.96
N ALA A 12 13.38 -8.17 5.81
CA ALA A 12 11.98 -8.49 5.53
C ALA A 12 11.01 -8.15 6.69
N GLY A 13 11.56 -7.95 7.90
CA GLY A 13 10.81 -7.56 9.10
C GLY A 13 10.54 -6.07 9.24
N ILE A 14 11.11 -5.20 8.39
CA ILE A 14 10.86 -3.74 8.48
C ILE A 14 9.38 -3.44 8.28
N LEU A 15 8.80 -2.56 9.10
CA LEU A 15 7.44 -2.06 8.89
C LEU A 15 7.41 -1.06 7.74
N LEU A 16 6.30 -1.01 6.98
CA LEU A 16 6.15 0.03 5.95
C LEU A 16 6.14 1.44 6.56
N ALA A 17 5.64 1.58 7.80
CA ALA A 17 5.70 2.82 8.57
C ALA A 17 7.15 3.33 8.77
N ASP A 18 8.12 2.42 8.91
CA ASP A 18 9.53 2.76 9.08
C ASP A 18 10.25 2.91 7.74
N LEU A 19 9.85 2.15 6.71
CA LEU A 19 10.43 2.19 5.38
C LEU A 19 10.12 3.50 4.66
N ASN A 20 8.87 3.95 4.66
CA ASN A 20 8.43 5.11 3.87
C ASN A 20 9.22 6.39 4.19
N PRO A 21 9.46 6.77 5.48
CA PRO A 21 10.30 7.92 5.81
C PRO A 21 11.75 7.79 5.35
N GLN A 22 12.29 6.57 5.24
CA GLN A 22 13.65 6.39 4.70
C GLN A 22 13.65 6.60 3.19
N LEU A 23 12.64 6.11 2.46
CA LEU A 23 12.52 6.35 1.02
C LEU A 23 12.42 7.84 0.71
N ASP A 24 11.62 8.58 1.48
CA ASP A 24 11.46 10.03 1.34
C ASP A 24 12.80 10.79 1.46
N LYS A 25 13.64 10.43 2.44
CA LYS A 25 15.00 11.00 2.58
C LYS A 25 15.89 10.78 1.37
N HIS A 26 15.60 9.76 0.55
CA HIS A 26 16.33 9.43 -0.67
C HIS A 26 15.61 9.91 -1.95
N GLY A 27 14.52 10.69 -1.83
CA GLY A 27 13.76 11.16 -2.97
C GLY A 27 12.99 10.05 -3.68
N LEU A 28 12.64 8.98 -2.97
CA LEU A 28 11.96 7.80 -3.48
C LEU A 28 10.62 7.54 -2.77
N ALA A 29 9.75 6.79 -3.43
CA ALA A 29 8.51 6.27 -2.87
C ALA A 29 8.19 4.89 -3.45
N LEU A 30 7.35 4.11 -2.76
CA LEU A 30 6.69 2.95 -3.37
C LEU A 30 5.59 3.44 -4.31
N SER A 31 5.42 2.78 -5.46
CA SER A 31 4.43 3.23 -6.46
C SER A 31 3.00 2.99 -6.01
N ASN A 32 2.79 2.05 -5.10
CA ASN A 32 1.50 1.74 -4.51
C ASN A 32 1.68 1.21 -3.08
N LEU A 33 0.73 1.45 -2.18
CA LEU A 33 0.81 1.12 -0.75
C LEU A 33 -0.54 0.61 -0.21
N GLY A 34 -0.51 -0.39 0.65
CA GLY A 34 -1.71 -0.82 1.38
C GLY A 34 -2.21 0.26 2.36
N ALA A 35 -3.47 0.13 2.80
CA ALA A 35 -4.07 1.09 3.73
C ALA A 35 -3.47 1.06 5.15
N VAL A 36 -2.79 -0.03 5.52
CA VAL A 36 -2.15 -0.22 6.83
C VAL A 36 -0.63 -0.18 6.64
N SER A 37 0.07 0.63 7.44
CA SER A 37 1.53 0.76 7.42
C SER A 37 2.24 -0.10 8.46
N ASP A 38 1.53 -0.58 9.48
CA ASP A 38 2.08 -1.37 10.60
C ASP A 38 2.17 -2.86 10.25
N VAL A 39 2.69 -3.12 9.05
CA VAL A 39 2.83 -4.45 8.44
C VAL A 39 4.24 -4.57 7.88
N THR A 40 4.85 -5.75 8.05
CA THR A 40 6.23 -5.99 7.63
C THR A 40 6.36 -6.11 6.12
N ALA A 41 7.54 -5.82 5.57
CA ALA A 41 7.82 -5.96 4.14
C ALA A 41 7.54 -7.37 3.59
N ALA A 42 7.89 -8.43 4.33
CA ALA A 42 7.49 -9.80 3.97
C ALA A 42 5.99 -10.04 4.12
N GLY A 43 5.37 -9.52 5.19
CA GLY A 43 3.94 -9.70 5.42
C GLY A 43 3.09 -9.13 4.29
N VAL A 44 3.41 -7.92 3.82
CA VAL A 44 2.63 -7.25 2.76
C VAL A 44 2.72 -7.94 1.42
N ILE A 45 3.89 -8.45 1.04
CA ILE A 45 4.02 -9.23 -0.21
C ILE A 45 3.38 -10.61 -0.05
N GLY A 46 3.56 -11.24 1.11
CA GLY A 46 3.10 -12.60 1.38
C GLY A 46 1.59 -12.77 1.29
N SER A 47 0.82 -11.75 1.70
CA SER A 47 -0.63 -11.73 1.62
C SER A 47 -1.17 -11.20 0.28
N GLY A 48 -0.30 -10.77 -0.64
CA GLY A 48 -0.71 -10.12 -1.88
C GLY A 48 -1.33 -8.73 -1.66
N THR A 49 -0.88 -7.99 -0.64
CA THR A 49 -1.42 -6.67 -0.30
C THR A 49 -1.37 -5.73 -1.50
N HIS A 50 -2.45 -4.96 -1.69
CA HIS A 50 -2.56 -3.98 -2.77
C HIS A 50 -3.37 -2.77 -2.30
N ASN A 51 -3.37 -1.74 -3.15
CA ASN A 51 -4.31 -0.63 -3.05
C ASN A 51 -5.19 -0.59 -4.29
N THR A 52 -5.93 0.50 -4.45
CA THR A 52 -6.62 0.85 -5.69
C THR A 52 -5.66 1.30 -6.80
N GLY A 53 -6.21 1.42 -8.00
CA GLY A 53 -5.52 1.94 -9.18
C GLY A 53 -5.33 0.89 -10.27
N ILE A 54 -6.07 1.03 -11.37
CA ILE A 54 -6.15 0.02 -12.44
C ILE A 54 -4.82 -0.25 -13.16
N LYS A 55 -3.89 0.70 -13.10
CA LYS A 55 -2.55 0.60 -13.70
C LYS A 55 -1.50 0.06 -12.72
N HIS A 56 -1.87 -0.15 -11.46
CA HIS A 56 -0.97 -0.55 -10.40
C HIS A 56 -1.15 -2.02 -10.07
N GLY A 57 -0.04 -2.74 -9.94
CA GLY A 57 -0.04 -4.10 -9.41
C GLY A 57 -0.17 -4.13 -7.88
N ILE A 58 -0.23 -5.34 -7.36
CA ILE A 58 -0.09 -5.60 -5.92
C ILE A 58 1.34 -5.27 -5.46
N LEU A 59 1.60 -5.10 -4.17
CA LEU A 59 2.94 -4.79 -3.66
C LEU A 59 4.00 -5.82 -4.07
N ALA A 60 3.61 -7.09 -4.16
CA ALA A 60 4.48 -8.16 -4.65
C ALA A 60 5.01 -7.91 -6.08
N THR A 61 4.28 -7.14 -6.92
CA THR A 61 4.77 -6.79 -8.26
C THR A 61 5.98 -5.87 -8.24
N GLN A 62 6.18 -5.13 -7.15
CA GLN A 62 7.31 -4.22 -6.95
C GLN A 62 8.57 -4.93 -6.46
N VAL A 63 8.49 -6.20 -6.05
CA VAL A 63 9.67 -6.99 -5.66
C VAL A 63 10.48 -7.35 -6.88
N VAL A 64 11.78 -7.05 -6.86
CA VAL A 64 12.75 -7.38 -7.93
C VAL A 64 13.73 -8.48 -7.53
N ALA A 65 14.00 -8.63 -6.24
CA ALA A 65 14.79 -9.72 -5.69
C ALA A 65 14.44 -9.97 -4.22
N LEU A 66 14.74 -11.16 -3.72
CA LEU A 66 14.63 -11.52 -2.30
C LEU A 66 15.63 -12.62 -1.93
N THR A 67 15.94 -12.73 -0.65
CA THR A 67 16.69 -13.87 -0.09
C THR A 67 15.77 -14.72 0.76
N LEU A 68 15.72 -16.02 0.46
CA LEU A 68 14.86 -17.01 1.11
C LEU A 68 15.70 -18.02 1.89
N LEU A 69 15.34 -18.26 3.14
CA LEU A 69 15.87 -19.34 3.97
C LEU A 69 14.95 -20.56 3.89
N MET A 70 15.53 -21.67 3.44
CA MET A 70 14.88 -22.98 3.28
C MET A 70 14.98 -23.81 4.57
N ALA A 71 14.16 -24.87 4.65
CA ALA A 71 14.07 -25.72 5.84
C ALA A 71 15.36 -26.50 6.17
N ASP A 72 16.22 -26.74 5.18
CA ASP A 72 17.52 -27.38 5.33
C ASP A 72 18.64 -26.39 5.73
N GLY A 73 18.31 -25.11 5.91
CA GLY A 73 19.26 -24.04 6.19
C GLY A 73 19.87 -23.39 4.94
N THR A 74 19.51 -23.84 3.74
CA THR A 74 20.01 -23.26 2.48
C THR A 74 19.44 -21.85 2.28
N LEU A 75 20.31 -20.93 1.85
CA LEU A 75 19.91 -19.59 1.40
C LEU A 75 19.77 -19.57 -0.13
N LEU A 76 18.60 -19.16 -0.60
CA LEU A 76 18.32 -18.96 -2.02
C LEU A 76 18.17 -17.47 -2.31
N GLU A 77 18.99 -16.95 -3.21
CA GLU A 77 18.76 -15.64 -3.83
C GLU A 77 17.81 -15.81 -5.02
N CYS A 78 16.69 -15.10 -4.99
CA CYS A 78 15.62 -15.22 -5.97
C CYS A 78 15.38 -13.88 -6.66
N SER A 79 15.36 -13.88 -7.99
CA SER A 79 15.04 -12.75 -8.86
C SER A 79 14.51 -13.27 -10.20
N GLU A 80 14.21 -12.40 -11.16
CA GLU A 80 13.87 -12.86 -12.52
C GLU A 80 15.02 -13.59 -13.22
N SER A 81 16.27 -13.30 -12.86
CA SER A 81 17.46 -13.90 -13.45
C SER A 81 18.07 -15.05 -12.62
N SER A 82 17.63 -15.25 -11.38
CA SER A 82 18.13 -16.29 -10.47
C SER A 82 16.98 -16.99 -9.75
N ASN A 83 16.91 -18.33 -9.81
CA ASN A 83 15.82 -19.11 -9.20
C ASN A 83 14.41 -18.60 -9.60
N ALA A 84 14.23 -18.21 -10.87
CA ALA A 84 13.04 -17.49 -11.34
C ALA A 84 11.69 -18.16 -11.02
N HIS A 85 11.62 -19.49 -11.07
CA HIS A 85 10.40 -20.23 -10.70
C HIS A 85 10.07 -20.10 -9.20
N VAL A 86 11.09 -20.16 -8.33
CA VAL A 86 10.95 -19.93 -6.88
C VAL A 86 10.58 -18.48 -6.64
N PHE A 87 11.24 -17.54 -7.32
CA PHE A 87 10.96 -16.12 -7.23
C PHE A 87 9.49 -15.82 -7.49
N GLN A 88 8.92 -16.33 -8.58
CA GLN A 88 7.51 -16.10 -8.89
C GLN A 88 6.56 -16.70 -7.84
N ALA A 89 6.88 -17.86 -7.28
CA ALA A 89 6.08 -18.48 -6.22
C ALA A 89 6.14 -17.69 -4.90
N VAL A 90 7.34 -17.23 -4.50
CA VAL A 90 7.58 -16.62 -3.18
C VAL A 90 7.08 -15.19 -3.07
N ARG A 91 6.91 -14.49 -4.20
CA ARG A 91 6.36 -13.12 -4.21
C ARG A 91 4.98 -13.02 -3.55
N VAL A 92 4.19 -14.09 -3.52
CA VAL A 92 2.96 -14.23 -2.72
C VAL A 92 3.00 -15.58 -2.00
N HIS A 93 3.80 -15.65 -0.93
CA HIS A 93 4.15 -16.91 -0.27
C HIS A 93 3.15 -17.40 0.79
N LEU A 94 2.20 -16.57 1.25
CA LEU A 94 1.23 -16.89 2.32
C LEU A 94 1.84 -17.44 3.62
N GLY A 95 3.15 -17.21 3.85
CA GLY A 95 3.90 -17.76 4.98
C GLY A 95 4.39 -19.21 4.83
N CYS A 96 4.21 -19.85 3.68
CA CYS A 96 4.36 -21.30 3.53
C CYS A 96 5.61 -21.76 2.77
N LEU A 97 6.35 -20.85 2.11
CA LEU A 97 7.41 -21.21 1.15
C LEU A 97 8.84 -21.02 1.68
N GLY A 98 8.99 -20.77 2.98
CA GLY A 98 10.26 -20.47 3.64
C GLY A 98 10.24 -19.12 4.35
N VAL A 99 11.37 -18.73 4.94
CA VAL A 99 11.52 -17.44 5.64
C VAL A 99 12.23 -16.46 4.73
N ILE A 100 11.57 -15.36 4.37
CA ILE A 100 12.20 -14.28 3.61
C ILE A 100 13.06 -13.46 4.58
N LEU A 101 14.34 -13.31 4.27
CA LEU A 101 15.30 -12.57 5.09
C LEU A 101 15.42 -11.12 4.63
N THR A 102 15.53 -10.91 3.32
CA THR A 102 15.67 -9.59 2.69
C THR A 102 14.81 -9.48 1.45
N ILE A 103 14.37 -8.27 1.14
CA ILE A 103 13.56 -7.94 -0.04
C ILE A 103 14.17 -6.72 -0.71
N THR A 104 14.32 -6.78 -2.03
CA THR A 104 14.63 -5.63 -2.87
C THR A 104 13.36 -5.19 -3.60
N LEU A 105 12.94 -3.95 -3.36
CA LEU A 105 11.77 -3.32 -3.95
C LEU A 105 12.18 -2.30 -5.02
N GLN A 106 11.45 -2.28 -6.12
CA GLN A 106 11.49 -1.21 -7.12
C GLN A 106 10.67 -0.03 -6.61
N CYS A 107 11.30 1.13 -6.53
CA CYS A 107 10.70 2.40 -6.16
C CYS A 107 10.49 3.30 -7.39
N VAL A 108 9.75 4.37 -7.17
CA VAL A 108 9.58 5.52 -8.06
C VAL A 108 10.14 6.78 -7.41
N PRO A 109 10.39 7.88 -8.15
CA PRO A 109 10.69 9.18 -7.53
C PRO A 109 9.60 9.56 -6.53
N GLN A 110 9.94 10.27 -5.45
CA GLN A 110 8.94 10.74 -4.49
C GLN A 110 7.89 11.61 -5.18
N PHE A 111 6.67 11.57 -4.66
CA PHE A 111 5.54 12.33 -5.17
C PHE A 111 4.57 12.68 -4.04
N HIS A 112 3.73 13.68 -4.27
CA HIS A 112 2.61 13.99 -3.38
C HIS A 112 1.29 13.56 -4.04
N LEU A 113 0.35 13.12 -3.20
CA LEU A 113 -1.02 12.85 -3.61
C LEU A 113 -1.96 13.87 -2.98
N GLN A 114 -2.93 14.34 -3.75
CA GLN A 114 -4.08 15.06 -3.23
C GLN A 114 -5.25 14.08 -3.10
N GLU A 115 -5.73 13.87 -1.89
CA GLU A 115 -6.97 13.15 -1.65
C GLU A 115 -8.18 14.09 -1.75
N THR A 116 -9.22 13.67 -2.46
CA THR A 116 -10.52 14.36 -2.51
C THR A 116 -11.62 13.35 -2.19
N SER A 117 -12.38 13.62 -1.12
CA SER A 117 -13.52 12.80 -0.70
C SER A 117 -14.82 13.58 -0.86
N PHE A 118 -15.86 12.92 -1.37
CA PHE A 118 -17.19 13.51 -1.53
C PHE A 118 -18.30 12.45 -1.47
N PRO A 119 -19.52 12.83 -1.03
CA PRO A 119 -20.64 11.90 -0.97
C PRO A 119 -21.20 11.61 -2.37
N SER A 120 -21.67 10.38 -2.58
CA SER A 120 -22.48 9.97 -3.72
C SER A 120 -23.48 8.86 -3.32
N THR A 121 -24.18 8.28 -4.29
CA THR A 121 -24.99 7.08 -4.10
C THR A 121 -24.34 5.86 -4.73
N LEU A 122 -24.62 4.66 -4.19
CA LEU A 122 -24.11 3.41 -4.75
C LEU A 122 -24.52 3.27 -6.22
N ARG A 123 -25.77 3.57 -6.54
CA ARG A 123 -26.26 3.54 -7.92
C ARG A 123 -25.49 4.46 -8.85
N GLU A 124 -25.26 5.72 -8.47
CA GLU A 124 -24.52 6.67 -9.31
C GLU A 124 -23.09 6.20 -9.57
N VAL A 125 -22.42 5.68 -8.54
CA VAL A 125 -21.06 5.17 -8.64
C VAL A 125 -20.97 3.95 -9.54
N LEU A 126 -21.92 2.99 -9.41
CA LEU A 126 -21.93 1.78 -10.24
C LEU A 126 -22.31 2.09 -11.69
N ASP A 127 -23.29 2.96 -11.92
CA ASP A 127 -23.71 3.40 -13.27
C ASP A 127 -22.58 4.15 -14.01
N ASN A 128 -21.63 4.76 -13.26
CA ASN A 128 -20.51 5.53 -13.80
C ASN A 128 -19.12 4.95 -13.46
N LEU A 129 -19.03 3.66 -13.12
CA LEU A 129 -17.81 3.04 -12.58
C LEU A 129 -16.59 3.22 -13.51
N ASP A 130 -16.77 2.99 -14.80
CA ASP A 130 -15.70 3.16 -15.81
C ASP A 130 -15.20 4.61 -15.90
N SER A 131 -16.08 5.58 -15.67
CA SER A 131 -15.73 6.99 -15.64
C SER A 131 -14.85 7.28 -14.43
N HIS A 132 -15.25 6.79 -13.25
CA HIS A 132 -14.47 6.94 -12.02
C HIS A 132 -13.07 6.30 -12.12
N LEU A 133 -12.99 5.07 -12.63
CA LEU A 133 -11.72 4.35 -12.82
C LEU A 133 -10.74 5.06 -13.78
N LYS A 134 -11.26 5.87 -14.72
CA LYS A 134 -10.44 6.64 -15.66
C LYS A 134 -10.10 8.05 -15.14
N LYS A 135 -10.95 8.60 -14.28
CA LYS A 135 -10.86 9.99 -13.82
C LYS A 135 -9.79 10.20 -12.75
N SER A 136 -9.55 9.19 -11.91
CA SER A 136 -8.55 9.25 -10.84
C SER A 136 -7.61 8.06 -10.93
N GLU A 137 -6.33 8.28 -10.62
CA GLU A 137 -5.31 7.23 -10.60
C GLU A 137 -5.61 6.20 -9.51
N TYR A 138 -6.02 6.66 -8.33
CA TYR A 138 -6.45 5.82 -7.21
C TYR A 138 -7.90 6.15 -6.86
N PHE A 139 -8.82 5.36 -7.40
CA PHE A 139 -10.24 5.46 -7.10
C PHE A 139 -10.67 4.37 -6.13
N ARG A 140 -11.31 4.79 -5.02
CA ARG A 140 -12.05 3.88 -4.14
C ARG A 140 -13.37 4.52 -3.71
N PHE A 141 -14.29 3.70 -3.22
CA PHE A 141 -15.50 4.18 -2.58
C PHE A 141 -15.88 3.28 -1.40
N LEU A 142 -16.42 3.88 -0.35
CA LEU A 142 -16.90 3.20 0.84
C LEU A 142 -18.42 3.23 0.86
N TRP A 143 -19.05 2.06 0.82
CA TRP A 143 -20.51 1.94 0.89
C TRP A 143 -20.96 1.63 2.32
N PHE A 144 -21.91 2.42 2.82
CA PHE A 144 -22.47 2.25 4.16
C PHE A 144 -23.67 1.29 4.14
N PRO A 145 -23.65 0.18 4.92
CA PRO A 145 -24.72 -0.80 4.94
C PRO A 145 -26.10 -0.18 5.23
N HIS A 146 -27.15 -0.80 4.69
CA HIS A 146 -28.55 -0.35 4.82
C HIS A 146 -28.86 1.06 4.31
N SER A 147 -27.99 1.62 3.46
CA SER A 147 -28.20 2.91 2.82
C SER A 147 -27.77 2.87 1.35
N GLU A 148 -28.16 3.88 0.58
CA GLU A 148 -27.56 4.13 -0.75
C GLU A 148 -26.30 5.00 -0.64
N ASN A 149 -25.92 5.44 0.55
CA ASN A 149 -24.87 6.45 0.72
C ASN A 149 -23.48 5.83 0.52
N VAL A 150 -22.65 6.55 -0.23
CA VAL A 150 -21.27 6.19 -0.52
C VAL A 150 -20.37 7.40 -0.28
N SER A 151 -19.18 7.16 0.29
CA SER A 151 -18.08 8.13 0.27
C SER A 151 -17.14 7.76 -0.87
N VAL A 152 -17.10 8.58 -1.92
CA VAL A 152 -16.15 8.43 -3.04
C VAL A 152 -14.85 9.10 -2.65
N ILE A 153 -13.72 8.45 -2.95
CA ILE A 153 -12.38 8.97 -2.68
C ILE A 153 -11.51 8.85 -3.94
N TYR A 154 -10.95 9.98 -4.35
CA TYR A 154 -9.94 10.09 -5.40
C TYR A 154 -8.60 10.46 -4.79
N GLN A 155 -7.52 9.87 -5.28
CA GLN A 155 -6.16 10.33 -4.97
C GLN A 155 -5.40 10.46 -6.28
N ASP A 156 -4.80 11.63 -6.49
CA ASP A 156 -4.10 11.95 -7.73
C ASP A 156 -2.82 12.73 -7.44
N HIS A 157 -1.82 12.59 -8.31
CA HIS A 157 -0.55 13.30 -8.19
C HIS A 157 -0.73 14.81 -8.13
N THR A 158 0.01 15.47 -7.24
CA THR A 158 -0.04 16.92 -7.07
C THR A 158 1.36 17.50 -6.81
N ASN A 159 1.53 18.77 -7.14
CA ASN A 159 2.72 19.55 -6.78
C ASN A 159 2.50 20.43 -5.53
N LYS A 160 1.29 20.39 -4.95
CA LYS A 160 1.00 21.10 -3.71
C LYS A 160 1.88 20.54 -2.59
N PRO A 161 2.33 21.38 -1.64
CA PRO A 161 3.03 20.88 -0.47
C PRO A 161 2.10 19.99 0.37
N PRO A 162 2.64 19.02 1.13
CA PRO A 162 1.84 18.23 2.06
C PRO A 162 1.13 19.17 3.03
N SER A 163 -0.17 18.97 3.17
CA SER A 163 -1.00 19.68 4.14
C SER A 163 -1.91 18.68 4.83
N SER A 164 -2.14 18.88 6.11
CA SER A 164 -3.05 18.05 6.89
C SER A 164 -4.24 18.90 7.31
N SER A 165 -5.44 18.41 7.04
CA SER A 165 -6.67 18.93 7.64
C SER A 165 -6.97 18.28 8.99
N ALA A 166 -6.10 17.39 9.49
CA ALA A 166 -6.32 16.67 10.73
C ALA A 166 -6.44 17.66 11.90
N ASN A 167 -7.46 17.46 12.72
CA ASN A 167 -7.74 18.25 13.89
C ASN A 167 -8.09 17.30 15.02
N TRP A 168 -7.18 17.18 16.00
CA TRP A 168 -7.35 16.27 17.12
C TRP A 168 -8.71 16.39 17.83
N PHE A 169 -9.24 17.62 17.95
CA PHE A 169 -10.53 17.84 18.60
C PHE A 169 -11.68 17.17 17.82
N TRP A 170 -11.72 17.38 16.50
CA TRP A 170 -12.78 16.78 15.67
C TRP A 170 -12.56 15.30 15.44
N ASP A 171 -11.32 14.89 15.16
CA ASP A 171 -10.99 13.52 14.76
C ASP A 171 -11.01 12.56 15.96
N TYR A 172 -10.42 12.96 17.10
CA TYR A 172 -10.27 12.09 18.26
C TYR A 172 -11.27 12.41 19.38
N ALA A 173 -11.39 13.67 19.80
CA ALA A 173 -12.28 13.98 20.92
C ALA A 173 -13.75 13.75 20.55
N ILE A 174 -14.20 14.26 19.40
CA ILE A 174 -15.57 14.09 18.91
C ILE A 174 -15.72 12.80 18.11
N GLY A 175 -14.86 12.56 17.11
CA GLY A 175 -15.01 11.45 16.17
C GLY A 175 -14.76 10.07 16.78
N PHE A 176 -13.87 9.96 17.77
CA PHE A 176 -13.51 8.69 18.40
C PHE A 176 -14.05 8.57 19.83
N TYR A 177 -13.55 9.36 20.79
CA TYR A 177 -13.85 9.17 22.21
C TYR A 177 -15.31 9.45 22.58
N LEU A 178 -15.91 10.52 22.04
CA LEU A 178 -17.33 10.79 22.29
C LEU A 178 -18.21 9.69 21.70
N LEU A 179 -17.93 9.24 20.47
CA LEU A 179 -18.68 8.17 19.83
C LEU A 179 -18.51 6.84 20.58
N GLU A 180 -17.28 6.50 20.99
CA GLU A 180 -16.98 5.35 21.83
C GLU A 180 -17.77 5.41 23.14
N PHE A 181 -17.75 6.55 23.84
CA PHE A 181 -18.54 6.74 25.07
C PHE A 181 -20.04 6.54 24.85
N LEU A 182 -20.58 7.06 23.75
CA LEU A 182 -22.00 6.92 23.40
C LEU A 182 -22.42 5.48 23.07
N LEU A 183 -21.49 4.58 22.73
CA LEU A 183 -21.78 3.15 22.57
C LEU A 183 -22.04 2.43 23.91
N TRP A 184 -21.60 3.03 25.02
CA TRP A 184 -21.73 2.45 26.37
C TRP A 184 -22.94 2.98 27.16
N ILE A 185 -23.74 3.87 26.57
CA ILE A 185 -25.00 4.39 27.14
C ILE A 185 -26.18 3.85 26.34
#